data_AF-A0A293LNS7-F1
#
_entry.id   AF-A0A293LNS7-F1
#
_cell.length_a   1.000
_cell.length_b   1.000
_cell.length_c   1.000
_cell.angle_alpha   90.00
_cell.angle_beta   90.00
_cell.angle_gamma   90.00
#
_symmetry.space_group_name_H-M   'P 1'
#
loop_
_entity.id
_entity.type
_entity.pdbx_description
1 polymer ?
#
loop_
_entity_poly.entity_id
_entity_poly.type
_entity_poly.pdbx_seq_one_letter_code
_entity_poly.pdbx_strand_id
1 'polypeptide(L)'
;MESYDIAYAWLEKHEKKFKAFTNNGFLSTFSSEPVPVFAEFSGEKLCDAFLAADDEIEATLETAQSAQKLWAALPALARAKHLYSFARNVQKHAALLAHVESLSSGKRLNETKGESVPHAARSLYHFGGWTMHLQEHFPNSQP
;
A
#
# COMPACT_ATOMS: atom_id res chain seq x y z
N MET A 1 26.44 -1.59 -9.87
CA MET A 1 25.42 -1.08 -8.94
C MET A 1 24.08 -1.27 -9.64
N GLU A 2 23.09 -1.90 -9.01
CA GLU A 2 21.77 -2.01 -9.63
C GLU A 2 21.16 -0.61 -9.82
N SER A 3 20.53 -0.40 -10.97
CA SER A 3 19.94 0.89 -11.34
C SER A 3 18.53 1.04 -10.74
N TYR A 4 18.15 2.28 -10.39
CA TYR A 4 16.83 2.62 -9.89
C TYR A 4 15.82 3.00 -10.99
N ASP A 5 16.17 2.77 -12.27
CA ASP A 5 15.35 3.14 -13.43
C ASP A 5 13.89 2.65 -13.34
N ILE A 6 13.65 1.46 -12.78
CA ILE A 6 12.28 0.93 -12.62
C ILE A 6 11.42 1.79 -11.70
N ALA A 7 12.02 2.35 -10.64
CA ALA A 7 11.32 3.22 -9.71
C ALA A 7 11.11 4.60 -10.31
N TYR A 8 12.15 5.17 -10.97
CA TYR A 8 12.00 6.46 -11.65
C TYR A 8 10.99 6.42 -12.78
N ALA A 9 11.02 5.39 -13.63
CA ALA A 9 10.03 5.21 -14.69
C ALA A 9 8.60 5.08 -14.12
N TRP A 10 8.44 4.45 -12.95
CA TRP A 10 7.14 4.38 -12.29
C TRP A 10 6.70 5.74 -11.72
N LEU A 11 7.61 6.50 -11.11
CA LEU A 11 7.34 7.85 -10.63
C LEU A 11 6.94 8.78 -11.79
N GLU A 12 7.67 8.76 -12.91
CA GLU A 12 7.37 9.53 -14.11
C GLU A 12 6.01 9.15 -14.71
N LYS A 13 5.68 7.85 -14.74
CA LYS A 13 4.38 7.37 -15.22
C LYS A 13 3.20 7.95 -14.42
N HIS A 14 3.43 8.34 -13.16
CA HIS A 14 2.43 8.98 -12.30
C HIS A 14 2.68 10.49 -12.16
N GLU A 15 3.40 11.09 -13.12
CA GLU A 15 3.70 12.52 -13.17
C GLU A 15 4.39 13.05 -11.89
N LYS A 16 5.01 12.16 -11.10
CA LYS A 16 5.60 12.46 -9.79
C LYS A 16 4.65 13.19 -8.85
N LYS A 17 3.34 12.95 -8.95
CA LYS A 17 2.31 13.57 -8.12
C LYS A 17 1.39 12.51 -7.54
N PHE A 18 1.32 12.43 -6.22
CA PHE A 18 0.52 11.44 -5.52
C PHE A 18 -0.50 12.11 -4.63
N LYS A 19 -1.74 11.62 -4.72
CA LYS A 19 -2.87 12.05 -3.90
C LYS A 19 -3.26 10.91 -2.98
N ALA A 20 -4.10 11.20 -1.98
CA ALA A 20 -4.74 10.15 -1.21
C ALA A 20 -5.58 9.23 -2.14
N PHE A 21 -5.54 7.93 -1.85
CA PHE A 21 -6.35 6.92 -2.52
C PHE A 21 -7.55 6.56 -1.62
N THR A 22 -8.76 6.93 -2.04
CA THR A 22 -10.00 6.75 -1.30
C THR A 22 -11.11 6.27 -2.24
N ASN A 23 -12.04 5.47 -1.72
CA ASN A 23 -13.17 4.93 -2.48
C ASN A 23 -12.79 4.32 -3.86
N ASN A 24 -11.74 3.50 -3.88
CA ASN A 24 -11.23 2.84 -5.10
C ASN A 24 -10.70 3.81 -6.19
N GLY A 25 -10.28 5.02 -5.82
CA GLY A 25 -9.65 5.97 -6.73
C GLY A 25 -8.71 6.95 -6.03
N PHE A 26 -7.89 7.65 -6.80
CA PHE A 26 -7.22 8.84 -6.28
C PHE A 26 -8.20 10.02 -6.22
N LEU A 27 -8.05 10.90 -5.24
CA LEU A 27 -8.83 12.14 -5.17
C LEU A 27 -8.75 12.91 -6.49
N SER A 28 -9.87 13.51 -6.92
CA SER A 28 -9.94 14.25 -8.19
C SER A 28 -9.17 15.57 -8.11
N THR A 29 -9.18 16.21 -6.95
CA THR A 29 -8.56 17.52 -6.68
C THR A 29 -7.26 17.39 -5.89
N PHE A 30 -6.46 18.44 -5.94
CA PHE A 30 -5.35 18.67 -5.02
C PHE A 30 -5.88 19.63 -3.96
N SER A 31 -6.18 19.12 -2.77
CA SER A 31 -6.82 19.84 -1.67
C SER A 31 -5.83 20.58 -0.77
N SER A 32 -4.54 20.25 -0.87
CA SER A 32 -3.46 20.87 -0.12
C SER A 32 -2.38 21.42 -1.02
N GLU A 33 -1.52 22.28 -0.46
CA GLU A 33 -0.20 22.54 -1.02
C GLU A 33 0.60 21.22 -1.13
N PRO A 34 1.46 21.08 -2.15
CA PRO A 34 2.29 19.90 -2.32
C PRO A 34 3.33 19.78 -1.21
N VAL A 35 3.46 18.58 -0.64
CA VAL A 35 4.55 18.21 0.26
C VAL A 35 5.61 17.46 -0.54
N PRO A 36 6.82 18.03 -0.72
CA PRO A 36 7.87 17.36 -1.48
C PRO A 36 8.40 16.16 -0.71
N VAL A 37 8.56 15.04 -1.41
CA VAL A 37 9.18 13.81 -0.92
C VAL A 37 10.57 13.71 -1.54
N PHE A 38 11.57 13.42 -0.72
CA PHE A 38 12.98 13.36 -1.13
C PHE A 38 13.52 11.94 -1.01
N ALA A 39 14.53 11.63 -1.82
CA ALA A 39 15.33 10.43 -1.66
C ALA A 39 16.27 10.62 -0.47
N GLU A 40 16.27 9.67 0.48
CA GLU A 40 17.02 9.83 1.74
C GLU A 40 18.54 9.91 1.51
N PHE A 41 19.06 9.21 0.51
CA PHE A 41 20.50 9.16 0.25
C PHE A 41 21.03 10.35 -0.59
N SER A 42 20.34 10.71 -1.67
CA SER A 42 20.81 11.76 -2.58
C SER A 42 20.27 13.15 -2.23
N GLY A 43 19.18 13.22 -1.46
CA GLY A 43 18.44 14.46 -1.21
C GLY A 43 17.68 14.97 -2.43
N GLU A 44 17.64 14.22 -3.55
CA GLU A 44 16.88 14.66 -4.72
C GLU A 44 15.37 14.58 -4.44
N LYS A 45 14.60 15.49 -5.05
CA LYS A 45 13.15 15.43 -4.98
C LYS A 45 12.61 14.28 -5.85
N LEU A 46 11.89 13.34 -5.24
CA LEU A 46 11.28 12.20 -5.91
C LEU A 46 9.89 12.52 -6.47
N CYS A 47 9.03 13.14 -5.66
CA CYS A 47 7.66 13.47 -6.02
C CYS A 47 7.05 14.56 -5.12
N ASP A 48 5.86 15.01 -5.47
CA ASP A 48 4.98 15.78 -4.60
C ASP A 48 3.83 14.90 -4.09
N ALA A 49 3.66 14.85 -2.78
CA ALA A 49 2.52 14.23 -2.12
C ALA A 49 1.52 15.31 -1.70
N PHE A 50 0.25 15.08 -1.98
CA PHE A 50 -0.85 15.97 -1.61
C PHE A 50 -1.64 15.31 -0.48
N LEU A 51 -1.70 15.99 0.65
CA LEU A 51 -2.36 15.50 1.85
C LEU A 51 -3.86 15.75 1.71
N ALA A 52 -4.66 14.81 2.22
CA ALA A 52 -6.11 15.00 2.28
C ALA A 52 -6.44 16.14 3.25
N ALA A 53 -7.39 16.99 2.88
CA ALA A 53 -7.97 17.98 3.79
C ALA A 53 -8.91 17.32 4.82
N ASP A 54 -9.26 18.04 5.87
CA ASP A 54 -10.05 17.49 6.99
C ASP A 54 -11.40 16.92 6.53
N ASP A 55 -12.07 17.58 5.58
CA ASP A 55 -13.34 17.15 4.99
C ASP A 55 -13.19 15.88 4.12
N GLU A 56 -12.10 15.77 3.36
CA GLU A 56 -11.77 14.57 2.59
C GLU A 56 -11.40 13.38 3.48
N ILE A 57 -10.76 13.64 4.62
CA ILE A 57 -10.49 12.63 5.65
C ILE A 57 -11.81 12.14 6.24
N GLU A 58 -12.71 13.04 6.63
CA GLU A 58 -14.03 12.69 7.17
C GLU A 58 -14.83 11.85 6.17
N ALA A 59 -14.94 12.29 4.92
CA ALA A 59 -15.61 11.54 3.85
C ALA A 59 -14.97 10.15 3.59
N THR A 60 -13.64 10.05 3.71
CA THR A 60 -12.92 8.78 3.57
C THR A 60 -13.24 7.84 4.73
N LEU A 61 -13.36 8.36 5.97
CA LEU A 61 -13.75 7.57 7.14
C LEU A 61 -15.19 7.06 7.02
N GLU A 62 -16.13 7.89 6.58
CA GLU A 62 -17.52 7.47 6.33
C GLU A 62 -17.61 6.37 5.26
N THR A 63 -16.81 6.51 4.19
CA THR A 63 -16.69 5.51 3.13
C THR A 63 -16.11 4.21 3.68
N ALA A 64 -15.04 4.28 4.49
CA ALA A 64 -14.42 3.11 5.10
C ALA A 64 -15.39 2.37 6.04
N GLN A 65 -16.16 3.10 6.85
CA GLN A 65 -17.19 2.52 7.72
C GLN A 65 -18.30 1.81 6.93
N SER A 66 -18.71 2.40 5.80
CA SER A 66 -19.71 1.80 4.93
C SER A 66 -19.18 0.55 4.22
N ALA A 67 -17.95 0.62 3.70
CA ALA A 67 -17.27 -0.50 3.04
C ALA A 67 -16.99 -1.65 4.01
N GLN A 68 -16.70 -1.35 5.28
CA GLN A 68 -16.44 -2.37 6.29
C GLN A 68 -17.64 -3.30 6.50
N LYS A 69 -18.87 -2.78 6.45
CA LYS A 69 -20.09 -3.62 6.56
C LYS A 69 -20.16 -4.65 5.42
N LEU A 70 -19.81 -4.22 4.21
CA LEU A 70 -19.78 -5.10 3.03
C LEU A 70 -18.63 -6.11 3.12
N TRP A 71 -17.46 -5.68 3.58
CA TRP A 71 -16.29 -6.54 3.78
C TRP A 71 -16.53 -7.61 4.86
N ALA A 72 -17.10 -7.21 6.00
CA ALA A 72 -17.45 -8.10 7.10
C ALA A 72 -18.48 -9.17 6.69
N ALA A 73 -19.43 -8.80 5.82
CA ALA A 73 -20.44 -9.73 5.28
C ALA A 73 -19.88 -10.77 4.29
N LEU A 74 -18.66 -10.59 3.78
CA LEU A 74 -18.03 -11.58 2.91
C LEU A 74 -17.75 -12.89 3.66
N PRO A 75 -17.89 -14.06 3.02
CA PRO A 75 -17.40 -15.31 3.60
C PRO A 75 -15.89 -15.26 3.87
N ALA A 76 -15.42 -15.98 4.88
CA ALA A 76 -13.99 -16.07 5.23
C ALA A 76 -13.11 -16.40 4.00
N LEU A 77 -13.55 -17.36 3.19
CA LEU A 77 -12.87 -17.75 1.95
C LEU A 77 -12.76 -16.61 0.92
N ALA A 78 -13.76 -15.73 0.84
CA ALA A 78 -13.70 -14.59 -0.08
C ALA A 78 -12.67 -13.56 0.41
N ARG A 79 -12.63 -13.26 1.72
CA ARG A 79 -11.60 -12.39 2.31
C ARG A 79 -10.20 -12.98 2.14
N ALA A 80 -10.04 -14.30 2.34
CA ALA A 80 -8.79 -15.00 2.02
C ALA A 80 -8.36 -14.75 0.57
N LYS A 81 -9.26 -14.98 -0.41
CA LYS A 81 -8.94 -14.80 -1.83
C LYS A 81 -8.46 -13.38 -2.15
N HIS A 82 -9.04 -12.35 -1.53
CA HIS A 82 -8.57 -10.96 -1.69
C HIS A 82 -7.15 -10.78 -1.14
N LEU A 83 -6.87 -11.25 0.08
CA LEU A 83 -5.52 -11.15 0.68
C LEU A 83 -4.47 -11.94 -0.11
N TYR A 84 -4.81 -13.14 -0.58
CA TYR A 84 -3.95 -13.93 -1.46
C TYR A 84 -3.69 -13.23 -2.81
N SER A 85 -4.73 -12.63 -3.40
CA SER A 85 -4.58 -11.84 -4.63
C SER A 85 -3.66 -10.64 -4.42
N PHE A 86 -3.78 -9.96 -3.27
CA PHE A 86 -2.89 -8.85 -2.92
C PHE A 86 -1.45 -9.36 -2.74
N ALA A 87 -1.23 -10.43 -1.98
CA ALA A 87 0.10 -11.02 -1.80
C ALA A 87 0.76 -11.38 -3.15
N ARG A 88 0.00 -11.95 -4.09
CA ARG A 88 0.49 -12.23 -5.45
C ARG A 88 0.88 -10.97 -6.22
N ASN A 89 0.13 -9.88 -6.06
CA ASN A 89 0.49 -8.61 -6.70
C ASN A 89 1.75 -7.99 -6.08
N VAL A 90 1.91 -8.07 -4.75
CA VAL A 90 3.16 -7.65 -4.08
C VAL A 90 4.35 -8.44 -4.63
N GLN A 91 4.24 -9.77 -4.75
CA GLN A 91 5.30 -10.60 -5.33
C GLN A 91 5.56 -10.28 -6.80
N LYS A 92 4.50 -10.12 -7.60
CA LYS A 92 4.60 -9.76 -9.03
C LYS A 92 5.34 -8.44 -9.24
N HIS A 93 5.16 -7.48 -8.34
CA HIS A 93 5.76 -6.16 -8.41
C HIS A 93 6.93 -5.98 -7.42
N ALA A 94 7.51 -7.07 -6.91
CA ALA A 94 8.47 -7.03 -5.83
C ALA A 94 9.73 -6.20 -6.15
N ALA A 95 10.21 -6.30 -7.39
CA ALA A 95 11.35 -5.49 -7.84
C ALA A 95 11.03 -4.00 -7.74
N LEU A 96 9.90 -3.54 -8.30
CA LEU A 96 9.49 -2.13 -8.23
C LEU A 96 9.37 -1.67 -6.77
N LEU A 97 8.64 -2.42 -5.94
CA LEU A 97 8.40 -2.06 -4.53
C LEU A 97 9.70 -1.92 -3.75
N ALA A 98 10.67 -2.83 -3.97
CA ALA A 98 11.95 -2.78 -3.27
C ALA A 98 12.81 -1.57 -3.66
N HIS A 99 12.77 -1.16 -4.93
CA HIS A 99 13.50 0.03 -5.38
C HIS A 99 12.84 1.32 -4.88
N VAL A 100 11.51 1.42 -4.90
CA VAL A 100 10.78 2.58 -4.36
C VAL A 100 11.05 2.74 -2.85
N GLU A 101 10.89 1.66 -2.07
CA GLU A 101 11.17 1.68 -0.61
C GLU A 101 12.63 2.08 -0.33
N SER A 102 13.58 1.54 -1.10
CA SER A 102 15.01 1.84 -0.90
C SER A 102 15.33 3.31 -1.22
N LEU A 103 14.72 3.89 -2.26
CA LEU A 103 14.86 5.32 -2.57
C LEU A 103 14.33 6.22 -1.46
N SER A 104 13.11 5.95 -0.97
CA SER A 104 12.45 6.84 -0.01
C SER A 104 12.92 6.66 1.43
N SER A 105 13.34 5.46 1.82
CA SER A 105 13.76 5.15 3.20
C SER A 105 15.27 5.17 3.43
N GLY A 106 16.07 5.13 2.35
CA GLY A 106 17.53 5.02 2.44
C GLY A 106 18.05 3.63 2.84
N LYS A 107 17.17 2.64 3.08
CA LYS A 107 17.58 1.26 3.30
C LYS A 107 18.35 0.73 2.10
N ARG A 108 19.28 -0.21 2.34
CA ARG A 108 20.02 -0.86 1.25
C ARG A 108 19.05 -1.65 0.38
N LEU A 109 19.19 -1.57 -0.94
CA LEU A 109 18.31 -2.31 -1.86
C LEU A 109 18.27 -3.83 -1.60
N ASN A 110 19.39 -4.43 -1.18
CA ASN A 110 19.43 -5.85 -0.81
C ASN A 110 18.59 -6.15 0.44
N GLU A 111 18.48 -5.20 1.36
CA GLU A 111 17.65 -5.32 2.56
C GLU A 111 16.16 -5.23 2.19
N THR A 112 15.76 -4.24 1.38
CA THR A 112 14.36 -4.10 0.95
C THR A 112 13.90 -5.28 0.08
N LYS A 113 14.78 -5.79 -0.80
CA LYS A 113 14.54 -6.98 -1.63
C LYS A 113 14.48 -8.27 -0.82
N GLY A 114 15.38 -8.42 0.16
CA GLY A 114 15.54 -9.67 0.92
C GLY A 114 14.63 -9.78 2.14
N GLU A 115 14.22 -8.66 2.71
CA GLU A 115 13.47 -8.60 3.95
C GLU A 115 12.13 -7.89 3.75
N SER A 116 12.13 -6.59 3.43
CA SER A 116 10.92 -5.77 3.62
C SER A 116 9.77 -6.18 2.68
N VAL A 117 10.05 -6.35 1.38
CA VAL A 117 9.02 -6.78 0.41
C VAL A 117 8.60 -8.24 0.63
N PRO A 118 9.52 -9.21 0.83
CA PRO A 118 9.14 -10.58 1.20
C PRO A 118 8.32 -10.66 2.49
N HIS A 119 8.65 -9.84 3.50
CA HIS A 119 7.92 -9.79 4.76
C HIS A 119 6.49 -9.31 4.52
N ALA A 120 6.29 -8.24 3.76
CA ALA A 120 4.95 -7.75 3.40
C ALA A 120 4.10 -8.83 2.69
N ALA A 121 4.68 -9.52 1.70
CA ALA A 121 3.98 -10.61 1.00
C ALA A 121 3.66 -11.79 1.95
N ARG A 122 4.61 -12.19 2.80
CA ARG A 122 4.43 -13.27 3.79
C ARG A 122 3.33 -12.93 4.78
N SER A 123 3.29 -11.69 5.28
CA SER A 123 2.26 -11.22 6.20
C SER A 123 0.87 -11.31 5.56
N LEU A 124 0.72 -10.88 4.30
CA LEU A 124 -0.55 -11.02 3.57
C LEU A 124 -0.97 -12.48 3.40
N TYR A 125 -0.05 -13.39 3.06
CA TYR A 125 -0.36 -14.83 3.01
C TYR A 125 -0.74 -15.41 4.37
N HIS A 126 -0.01 -15.03 5.42
CA HIS A 126 -0.25 -15.49 6.77
C HIS A 126 -1.65 -15.10 7.24
N PHE A 127 -2.00 -13.81 7.15
CA PHE A 127 -3.32 -13.34 7.55
C PHE A 127 -4.42 -13.85 6.60
N GLY A 128 -4.12 -14.02 5.32
CA GLY A 128 -4.99 -14.68 4.35
C GLY A 128 -5.40 -16.08 4.80
N GLY A 129 -4.44 -16.90 5.24
CA GLY A 129 -4.69 -18.23 5.79
C GLY A 129 -5.49 -18.19 7.09
N TRP A 130 -5.15 -17.28 8.01
CA TRP A 130 -5.84 -17.12 9.29
C TRP A 130 -7.32 -16.80 9.16
N THR A 131 -7.75 -16.13 8.08
CA THR A 131 -9.18 -15.81 7.89
C THR A 131 -10.09 -17.04 7.98
N MET A 132 -9.60 -18.23 7.59
CA MET A 132 -10.35 -19.49 7.65
C MET A 132 -10.39 -20.11 9.04
N HIS A 133 -9.45 -19.77 9.91
CA HIS A 133 -9.27 -20.34 11.25
C HIS A 133 -9.76 -19.39 12.37
N LEU A 134 -10.05 -18.13 12.02
CA LEU A 134 -10.33 -17.07 12.99
C LEU A 134 -11.48 -17.44 13.94
N GLN A 135 -12.59 -17.98 13.43
CA GLN A 135 -13.74 -18.33 14.26
C GLN A 135 -13.49 -19.56 15.16
N GLU A 136 -12.66 -20.51 14.70
CA GLU A 136 -12.32 -21.70 15.48
C GLU A 136 -11.46 -21.33 16.70
N HIS A 137 -10.45 -20.48 16.50
CA HIS A 137 -9.51 -20.11 17.56
C HIS A 137 -9.95 -18.87 18.36
N PHE A 138 -10.80 -18.02 17.78
CA PHE A 138 -11.29 -16.79 18.38
C PHE A 138 -12.81 -16.68 18.16
N PRO A 139 -13.62 -17.47 18.88
CA PRO A 139 -15.07 -17.59 18.62
C PRO A 139 -15.86 -16.28 18.83
N ASN A 140 -15.31 -15.35 19.62
CA ASN A 140 -15.92 -14.04 19.86
C ASN A 140 -15.41 -12.95 18.90
N SER A 141 -14.53 -13.30 17.96
CA SER A 141 -14.03 -12.34 16.97
C SER A 141 -15.12 -11.98 15.97
N GLN A 142 -15.16 -10.69 15.60
CA GLN A 142 -15.99 -10.17 14.53
C GLN A 142 -15.06 -9.50 13.51
N PRO A 143 -15.30 -9.69 12.20
CA PRO A 143 -14.49 -9.11 11.15
C PRO A 143 -14.64 -7.58 11.03
#